data_AF-A0A957KV02-F1
#
_entry.id   AF-A0A957KV02-F1
#
_cell.length_a   1.000
_cell.length_b   1.000
_cell.length_c   1.000
_cell.angle_alpha   90.00
_cell.angle_beta   90.00
_cell.angle_gamma   90.00
#
_symmetry.space_group_name_H-M   'P 1'
#
loop_
_entity.id
_entity.type
_entity.pdbx_description
1 polymer ?
#
loop_
_entity_poly.entity_id
_entity_poly.type
_entity_poly.pdbx_seq_one_letter_code
_entity_poly.pdbx_strand_id
1 'polypeptide(L)'
;MTIATLPAGIWRIEIESSWKDDRTELSRRMAPQLDAIYREVFSGLGRPLRPETRVETCTKEDAVSRYDWGDGIDRKLIEQSGRIITVQDKVLTWHENTVTFEEKKTSGALGFWYYGTPQLYSVFYFRNGSTECANWIILNMEQVRQYESRIAWRFNRNNGWGGRRAEFRFAYFDQFPPECVVASKYAQYELWINPLFMEHRKRAS
;
A
#
# COMPACT_ATOMS: atom_id res chain seq x y z
N MET A 1 -32.23 7.79 2.91
CA MET A 1 -30.86 8.29 2.68
C MET A 1 -30.28 7.53 1.49
N THR A 2 -30.19 8.19 0.34
CA THR A 2 -29.54 7.66 -0.85
C THR A 2 -28.04 7.66 -0.60
N ILE A 3 -27.45 6.49 -0.40
CA ILE A 3 -25.99 6.33 -0.47
C ILE A 3 -25.66 6.62 -1.93
N ALA A 4 -25.19 7.84 -2.21
CA ALA A 4 -24.70 8.19 -3.53
C ALA A 4 -23.68 7.13 -3.94
N THR A 5 -23.99 6.36 -4.98
CA THR A 5 -23.06 5.44 -5.61
C THR A 5 -21.83 6.23 -5.98
N LEU A 6 -20.75 6.05 -5.21
CA LEU A 6 -19.51 6.78 -5.44
C LEU A 6 -19.02 6.46 -6.86
N PRO A 7 -18.90 7.48 -7.74
CA PRO A 7 -18.48 7.26 -9.13
C PRO A 7 -17.01 6.86 -9.21
N ALA A 8 -16.21 7.21 -8.19
CA ALA A 8 -14.76 7.05 -8.20
C ALA A 8 -14.31 5.59 -8.09
N GLY A 9 -13.33 5.21 -8.92
CA GLY A 9 -12.60 3.93 -8.81
C GLY A 9 -11.39 3.99 -7.91
N ILE A 10 -10.89 5.19 -7.62
CA ILE A 10 -9.84 5.43 -6.64
C ILE A 10 -10.31 6.55 -5.73
N TRP A 11 -10.31 6.30 -4.43
CA TRP A 11 -10.58 7.31 -3.41
C TRP A 11 -9.35 7.44 -2.51
N ARG A 12 -8.67 8.59 -2.61
CA ARG A 12 -7.50 8.95 -1.81
C ARG A 12 -7.92 9.76 -0.58
N ILE A 13 -7.34 9.45 0.57
CA ILE A 13 -7.53 10.20 1.81
C ILE A 13 -6.25 11.02 2.04
N GLU A 14 -6.35 12.33 1.97
CA GLU A 14 -5.24 13.25 2.22
C GLU A 14 -5.43 13.98 3.54
N ILE A 15 -4.63 13.62 4.52
CA ILE A 15 -4.70 14.26 5.84
C ILE A 15 -4.01 15.62 5.78
N GLU A 16 -4.72 16.66 6.20
CA GLU A 16 -4.17 17.97 6.44
C GLU A 16 -3.22 17.88 7.62
N SER A 17 -1.94 18.08 7.33
CA SER A 17 -0.88 18.08 8.31
C SER A 17 -0.08 19.37 8.17
N SER A 18 0.18 20.02 9.30
CA SER A 18 1.12 21.14 9.39
C SER A 18 2.58 20.68 9.23
N TRP A 19 2.85 19.38 9.36
CA TRP A 19 4.14 18.78 9.03
C TRP A 19 4.32 18.72 7.52
N LYS A 20 5.23 19.55 7.03
CA LYS A 20 5.73 19.52 5.65
C LYS A 20 7.10 18.87 5.66
N ASP A 21 7.16 17.61 5.29
CA ASP A 21 8.41 16.94 4.98
C ASP A 21 8.45 16.52 3.51
N ASP A 22 9.66 16.42 2.96
CA ASP A 22 9.90 16.09 1.55
C ASP A 22 9.23 14.77 1.13
N ARG A 23 9.02 13.85 2.08
CA ARG A 23 8.36 12.56 1.83
C ARG A 23 6.87 12.71 1.61
N THR A 24 6.21 13.56 2.40
CA THR A 24 4.80 13.87 2.25
C THR A 24 4.53 14.59 0.93
N GLU A 25 5.40 15.52 0.55
CA GLU A 25 5.31 16.22 -0.74
C GLU A 25 5.57 15.28 -1.92
N LEU A 26 6.57 14.40 -1.80
CA LEU A 26 6.82 13.36 -2.80
C LEU A 26 5.60 12.45 -2.98
N SER A 27 5.01 11.95 -1.90
CA SER A 27 3.83 11.08 -1.98
C SER A 27 2.66 11.75 -2.71
N ARG A 28 2.34 13.01 -2.39
CA ARG A 28 1.32 13.79 -3.10
C ARG A 28 1.65 13.97 -4.57
N ARG A 29 2.89 14.34 -4.88
CA ARG A 29 3.34 14.56 -6.27
C ARG A 29 3.26 13.29 -7.12
N MET A 30 3.55 12.13 -6.53
CA MET A 30 3.56 10.84 -7.22
C MET A 30 2.20 10.15 -7.25
N ALA A 31 1.20 10.64 -6.49
CA ALA A 31 -0.12 10.03 -6.42
C ALA A 31 -0.79 9.76 -7.78
N PRO A 32 -0.72 10.65 -8.80
CA PRO A 32 -1.26 10.35 -10.13
C PRO A 32 -0.60 9.15 -10.81
N GLN A 33 0.71 8.93 -10.61
CA GLN A 33 1.40 7.77 -11.16
C GLN A 33 1.01 6.49 -10.44
N LEU A 34 0.84 6.53 -9.11
CA LEU A 34 0.32 5.39 -8.35
C LEU A 34 -1.10 5.02 -8.83
N ASP A 35 -1.96 6.02 -9.05
CA ASP A 35 -3.31 5.81 -9.58
C ASP A 35 -3.29 5.11 -10.94
N ALA A 36 -2.37 5.51 -11.83
CA ALA A 36 -2.19 4.86 -13.14
C ALA A 36 -1.75 3.39 -13.00
N ILE A 37 -0.79 3.10 -12.12
CA ILE A 37 -0.35 1.72 -11.84
C ILE A 37 -1.52 0.87 -11.34
N TYR A 38 -2.33 1.37 -10.41
CA TYR A 38 -3.49 0.62 -9.92
C TYR A 38 -4.50 0.35 -11.03
N ARG A 39 -4.80 1.34 -11.88
CA ARG A 39 -5.74 1.13 -12.99
C ARG A 39 -5.23 0.07 -13.96
N GLU A 40 -3.94 0.11 -14.30
CA GLU A 40 -3.29 -0.88 -15.17
C GLU A 40 -3.34 -2.28 -14.56
N VAL A 41 -2.92 -2.44 -13.31
CA VAL A 41 -2.91 -3.73 -12.59
C VAL A 41 -4.31 -4.34 -12.52
N PHE A 42 -5.30 -3.56 -12.09
CA PHE A 42 -6.67 -4.05 -11.94
C PHE A 42 -7.37 -4.30 -13.27
N SER A 43 -7.04 -3.53 -14.31
CA SER A 43 -7.45 -3.83 -15.68
C SER A 43 -6.85 -5.16 -16.16
N GLY A 44 -5.55 -5.38 -15.94
CA GLY A 44 -4.86 -6.63 -16.28
C GLY A 44 -5.38 -7.86 -15.51
N LEU A 45 -5.91 -7.66 -14.31
CA LEU A 45 -6.59 -8.68 -13.51
C LEU A 45 -8.05 -8.96 -13.96
N GLY A 46 -8.54 -8.30 -15.02
CA GLY A 46 -9.95 -8.42 -15.44
C GLY A 46 -10.94 -7.87 -14.42
N ARG A 47 -10.49 -7.03 -13.49
CA ARG A 47 -11.26 -6.42 -12.40
C ARG A 47 -11.12 -4.90 -12.43
N PRO A 48 -11.49 -4.24 -13.54
CA PRO A 48 -11.24 -2.82 -13.73
C PRO A 48 -11.88 -1.98 -12.61
N LEU A 49 -11.16 -0.93 -12.23
CA LEU A 49 -11.67 0.08 -11.30
C LEU A 49 -12.75 0.94 -11.99
N ARG A 50 -13.65 1.51 -11.20
CA ARG A 50 -14.60 2.53 -11.70
C ARG A 50 -13.86 3.73 -12.32
N PRO A 51 -14.52 4.51 -13.19
CA PRO A 51 -13.96 5.76 -13.67
C PRO A 51 -13.69 6.73 -12.52
N GLU A 52 -12.95 7.80 -12.77
CA GLU A 52 -12.67 8.89 -11.80
C GLU A 52 -11.75 8.53 -10.62
N THR A 53 -11.01 9.54 -10.19
CA THR A 53 -10.26 9.57 -8.93
C THR A 53 -10.86 10.66 -8.05
N ARG A 54 -11.20 10.33 -6.81
CA ARG A 54 -11.60 11.30 -5.79
C ARG A 54 -10.45 11.49 -4.80
N VAL A 55 -10.11 12.75 -4.55
CA VAL A 55 -9.22 13.14 -3.44
C VAL A 55 -10.10 13.75 -2.37
N GLU A 56 -10.00 13.22 -1.15
CA GLU A 56 -10.67 13.78 0.00
C GLU A 56 -9.65 14.27 1.01
N THR A 57 -9.68 15.57 1.23
CA THR A 57 -8.85 16.24 2.22
C THR A 57 -9.57 16.24 3.55
N CYS A 58 -8.92 15.78 4.63
CA CYS A 58 -9.53 15.71 5.96
C CYS A 58 -8.55 16.11 7.07
N THR A 59 -9.08 16.53 8.21
CA THR A 59 -8.25 16.77 9.41
C THR A 59 -7.78 15.44 10.00
N LYS A 60 -6.78 15.47 10.89
CA LYS A 60 -6.34 14.27 11.60
C LYS A 60 -7.47 13.69 12.45
N GLU A 61 -8.28 14.54 13.07
CA GLU A 61 -9.43 14.17 13.88
C GLU A 61 -10.54 13.51 13.05
N ASP A 62 -10.78 14.01 11.84
CA ASP A 62 -11.69 13.37 10.87
C ASP A 62 -11.15 12.03 10.39
N ALA A 63 -9.83 11.93 10.14
CA ALA A 63 -9.19 10.69 9.74
C ALA A 63 -9.31 9.59 10.81
N VAL A 64 -9.12 9.95 12.09
CA VAL A 64 -9.28 9.06 13.23
C VAL A 64 -10.72 8.57 13.39
N SER A 65 -11.71 9.45 13.15
CA SER A 65 -13.12 9.16 13.44
C SER A 65 -13.90 8.54 12.27
N ARG A 66 -13.47 8.74 11.02
CA ARG A 66 -14.25 8.36 9.83
C ARG A 66 -13.53 7.43 8.84
N TYR A 67 -12.20 7.40 8.87
CA TYR A 67 -11.41 6.83 7.78
C TYR A 67 -10.41 5.77 8.24
N ASP A 68 -10.60 5.24 9.46
CA ASP A 68 -9.76 4.20 10.04
C ASP A 68 -8.27 4.57 9.96
N TRP A 69 -7.91 5.82 10.28
CA TRP A 69 -6.51 6.24 10.34
C TRP A 69 -5.69 5.38 11.31
N GLY A 70 -6.35 4.86 12.35
CA GLY A 70 -5.80 3.85 13.25
C GLY A 70 -5.39 2.57 12.52
N ASP A 71 -6.01 2.23 11.40
CA ASP A 71 -5.78 1.02 10.61
C ASP A 71 -4.77 1.24 9.47
N GLY A 72 -4.33 2.49 9.26
CA GLY A 72 -3.32 2.88 8.28
C GLY A 72 -3.75 2.65 6.83
N ILE A 73 -4.96 3.06 6.48
CA ILE A 73 -5.46 3.03 5.10
C ILE A 73 -5.22 4.39 4.44
N ASP A 74 -4.51 4.40 3.30
CA ASP A 74 -4.23 5.61 2.53
C ASP A 74 -5.24 5.82 1.38
N ARG A 75 -5.79 4.72 0.84
CA ARG A 75 -6.75 4.77 -0.27
C ARG A 75 -7.71 3.59 -0.28
N LYS A 76 -8.81 3.78 -1.02
CA LYS A 76 -9.78 2.74 -1.39
C LYS A 76 -9.83 2.58 -2.90
N LEU A 77 -9.67 1.35 -3.39
CA LEU A 77 -9.86 0.98 -4.79
C LEU A 77 -11.27 0.40 -4.93
N ILE A 78 -12.05 0.93 -5.86
CA ILE A 78 -13.46 0.58 -6.05
C ILE A 78 -13.62 -0.01 -7.44
N GLU A 79 -13.88 -1.31 -7.49
CA GLU A 79 -14.08 -2.04 -8.73
C GLU A 79 -15.41 -1.66 -9.40
N GLN A 80 -15.53 -1.87 -10.71
CA GLN A 80 -16.80 -1.75 -11.41
C GLN A 80 -17.91 -2.62 -10.78
N SER A 81 -17.54 -3.78 -10.23
CA SER A 81 -18.43 -4.68 -9.46
C SER A 81 -19.00 -4.04 -8.18
N GLY A 82 -18.40 -2.95 -7.70
CA GLY A 82 -18.71 -2.31 -6.41
C GLY A 82 -17.92 -2.86 -5.23
N ARG A 83 -17.05 -3.87 -5.43
CA ARG A 83 -16.10 -4.30 -4.39
C ARG A 83 -15.15 -3.15 -4.05
N ILE A 84 -14.97 -2.94 -2.74
CA ILE A 84 -14.02 -1.96 -2.20
C ILE A 84 -12.81 -2.71 -1.64
N ILE A 85 -11.61 -2.24 -1.98
CA ILE A 85 -10.34 -2.77 -1.50
C ILE A 85 -9.56 -1.66 -0.82
N THR A 86 -9.17 -1.89 0.43
CA THR A 86 -8.38 -0.93 1.22
C THR A 86 -6.88 -1.13 0.98
N VAL A 87 -6.14 -0.04 0.88
CA VAL A 87 -4.71 -0.08 0.56
C VAL A 87 -3.93 0.89 1.43
N GLN A 88 -2.74 0.46 1.85
CA GLN A 88 -1.70 1.29 2.42
C GLN A 88 -0.56 1.41 1.42
N ASP A 89 -0.10 2.63 1.19
CA ASP A 89 1.01 2.92 0.29
C ASP A 89 2.25 3.32 1.07
N LYS A 90 3.39 2.92 0.54
CA LYS A 90 4.69 3.39 1.01
C LYS A 90 5.55 3.84 -0.15
N VAL A 91 5.73 5.15 -0.24
CA VAL A 91 6.62 5.79 -1.22
C VAL A 91 8.02 5.92 -0.63
N LEU A 92 9.00 5.28 -1.27
CA LEU A 92 10.38 5.18 -0.79
C LEU A 92 11.37 5.69 -1.83
N THR A 93 12.49 6.24 -1.36
CA THR A 93 13.59 6.75 -2.20
C THR A 93 14.89 5.96 -2.03
N TRP A 94 14.85 4.87 -1.25
CA TRP A 94 16.02 4.05 -0.93
C TRP A 94 16.48 3.22 -2.15
N HIS A 95 17.75 2.82 -2.15
CA HIS A 95 18.38 2.16 -3.29
C HIS A 95 18.08 0.65 -3.38
N GLU A 96 17.66 0.01 -2.28
CA GLU A 96 17.27 -1.40 -2.24
C GLU A 96 15.74 -1.57 -2.36
N ASN A 97 15.30 -2.68 -2.97
CA ASN A 97 13.88 -3.02 -3.12
C ASN A 97 13.39 -3.88 -1.96
N THR A 98 12.88 -3.23 -0.93
CA THR A 98 12.44 -3.87 0.31
C THR A 98 11.01 -3.47 0.65
N VAL A 99 10.24 -4.41 1.18
CA VAL A 99 9.00 -4.09 1.88
C VAL A 99 9.32 -3.94 3.36
N THR A 100 8.88 -2.84 3.98
CA THR A 100 9.23 -2.52 5.36
C THR A 100 7.98 -2.15 6.15
N PHE A 101 7.75 -2.84 7.26
CA PHE A 101 6.69 -2.53 8.23
C PHE A 101 7.29 -1.96 9.50
N GLU A 102 6.62 -1.00 10.13
CA GLU A 102 6.97 -0.58 11.49
C GLU A 102 6.58 -1.69 12.46
N GLU A 103 7.56 -2.17 13.23
CA GLU A 103 7.43 -3.22 14.24
C GLU A 103 7.04 -2.61 15.59
N LYS A 104 7.79 -1.58 16.00
CA LYS A 104 7.51 -0.79 17.20
C LYS A 104 7.79 0.68 16.95
N LYS A 105 6.92 1.52 17.50
CA LYS A 105 7.07 2.97 17.53
C LYS A 105 8.21 3.36 18.47
N THR A 106 8.68 4.60 18.34
CA THR A 106 9.68 5.16 19.27
C THR A 106 9.21 5.12 20.74
N SER A 107 7.89 5.20 20.99
CA SER A 107 7.29 5.07 22.31
C SER A 107 7.29 3.65 22.90
N GLY A 108 7.71 2.64 22.12
CA GLY A 108 7.60 1.23 22.49
C GLY A 108 6.25 0.58 22.16
N ALA A 109 5.25 1.37 21.75
CA ALA A 109 3.97 0.84 21.27
C ALA A 109 4.14 0.02 19.98
N LEU A 110 3.21 -0.90 19.73
CA LEU A 110 3.22 -1.70 18.50
C LEU A 110 3.09 -0.82 17.26
N GLY A 111 3.87 -1.16 16.23
CA GLY A 111 3.87 -0.50 14.93
C GLY A 111 2.79 -1.02 14.00
N PHE A 112 2.76 -0.44 12.80
CA PHE A 112 1.78 -0.75 11.75
C PHE A 112 1.68 -2.25 11.42
N TRP A 113 2.75 -3.03 11.60
CA TRP A 113 2.69 -4.48 11.43
C TRP A 113 1.61 -5.14 12.28
N TYR A 114 1.22 -4.59 13.43
CA TYR A 114 0.26 -5.25 14.32
C TYR A 114 -1.16 -4.71 14.19
N TYR A 115 -1.31 -3.41 13.96
CA TYR A 115 -2.61 -2.76 13.94
C TYR A 115 -3.14 -2.51 12.52
N GLY A 116 -2.28 -2.55 11.50
CA GLY A 116 -2.69 -2.23 10.14
C GLY A 116 -3.68 -3.26 9.59
N THR A 117 -4.82 -2.80 9.07
CA THR A 117 -5.86 -3.66 8.49
C THR A 117 -6.08 -3.51 6.97
N PRO A 118 -5.20 -2.88 6.16
CA PRO A 118 -5.47 -2.79 4.73
C PRO A 118 -5.40 -4.17 4.07
N GLN A 119 -6.24 -4.38 3.07
CA GLN A 119 -6.22 -5.62 2.29
C GLN A 119 -4.96 -5.71 1.41
N LEU A 120 -4.49 -4.56 0.90
CA LEU A 120 -3.28 -4.46 0.12
C LEU A 120 -2.24 -3.57 0.79
N TYR A 121 -0.97 -3.95 0.64
CA TYR A 121 0.18 -3.13 1.04
C TYR A 121 1.09 -2.94 -0.15
N SER A 122 1.33 -1.68 -0.53
CA SER A 122 2.05 -1.36 -1.75
C SER A 122 3.29 -0.54 -1.46
N VAL A 123 4.40 -0.89 -2.10
CA VAL A 123 5.67 -0.16 -1.96
C VAL A 123 6.13 0.32 -3.32
N PHE A 124 6.42 1.62 -3.43
CA PHE A 124 6.82 2.28 -4.67
C PHE A 124 8.17 2.98 -4.50
N TYR A 125 9.14 2.68 -5.35
CA TYR A 125 10.49 3.23 -5.29
C TYR A 125 10.73 4.32 -6.33
N PHE A 126 11.04 5.54 -5.86
CA PHE A 126 11.41 6.70 -6.64
C PHE A 126 12.86 7.07 -6.35
N ARG A 127 13.78 6.46 -7.07
CA ARG A 127 15.23 6.55 -6.78
C ARG A 127 15.83 7.85 -7.31
N ASN A 128 16.85 8.35 -6.63
CA ASN A 128 17.69 9.48 -7.09
C ASN A 128 16.91 10.75 -7.46
N GLY A 129 15.81 11.03 -6.78
CA GLY A 129 14.96 12.19 -7.09
C GLY A 129 14.17 12.08 -8.39
N SER A 130 14.16 10.90 -9.02
CA SER A 130 13.35 10.63 -10.22
C SER A 130 11.86 10.79 -9.93
N THR A 131 11.12 11.31 -10.90
CA THR A 131 9.66 11.31 -10.93
C THR A 131 9.10 10.01 -11.50
N GLU A 132 9.94 9.07 -11.92
CA GLU A 132 9.51 7.76 -12.39
C GLU A 132 9.63 6.71 -11.28
N CYS A 133 8.58 5.91 -11.10
CA CYS A 133 8.60 4.75 -10.25
C CYS A 133 9.49 3.64 -10.86
N ALA A 134 10.68 3.47 -10.29
CA ALA A 134 11.70 2.54 -10.74
C ALA A 134 11.29 1.08 -10.50
N ASN A 135 10.85 0.77 -9.28
CA ASN A 135 10.35 -0.55 -8.90
C ASN A 135 9.16 -0.43 -7.96
N TRP A 136 8.28 -1.41 -7.98
CA TRP A 136 7.16 -1.48 -7.04
C TRP A 136 6.65 -2.90 -6.85
N ILE A 137 5.96 -3.12 -5.73
CA ILE A 137 5.28 -4.36 -5.39
C ILE A 137 3.96 -4.05 -4.70
N ILE A 138 2.92 -4.83 -5.02
CA ILE A 138 1.61 -4.80 -4.38
C ILE A 138 1.41 -6.16 -3.73
N LEU A 139 1.22 -6.19 -2.42
CA LEU A 139 1.05 -7.41 -1.65
C LEU A 139 -0.39 -7.57 -1.16
N ASN A 140 -0.88 -8.81 -1.10
CA ASN A 140 -2.07 -9.16 -0.34
C ASN A 140 -1.67 -9.43 1.11
N MET A 141 -2.17 -8.60 2.02
CA MET A 141 -1.80 -8.70 3.44
C MET A 141 -2.30 -9.98 4.11
N GLU A 142 -3.45 -10.53 3.71
CA GLU A 142 -3.93 -11.81 4.24
C GLU A 142 -2.95 -12.93 3.93
N GLN A 143 -2.48 -12.99 2.67
CA GLN A 143 -1.52 -14.00 2.22
C GLN A 143 -0.15 -13.80 2.86
N VAL A 144 0.28 -12.54 3.05
CA VAL A 144 1.51 -12.22 3.81
C VAL A 144 1.44 -12.74 5.25
N ARG A 145 0.29 -12.64 5.93
CA ARG A 145 0.11 -13.23 7.28
C ARG A 145 0.10 -14.74 7.22
N GLN A 146 -0.65 -15.31 6.30
CA GLN A 146 -0.79 -16.76 6.15
C GLN A 146 0.57 -17.44 5.90
N TYR A 147 1.44 -16.80 5.11
CA TYR A 147 2.75 -17.32 4.74
C TYR A 147 3.91 -16.62 5.43
N GLU A 148 3.68 -15.98 6.58
CA GLU A 148 4.70 -15.20 7.30
C GLU A 148 5.98 -15.99 7.55
N SER A 149 5.86 -17.28 7.90
CA SER A 149 7.00 -18.17 8.17
C SER A 149 7.88 -18.50 6.96
N ARG A 150 7.39 -18.25 5.73
CA ARG A 150 8.13 -18.45 4.49
C ARG A 150 8.91 -17.21 4.06
N ILE A 151 8.65 -16.05 4.67
CA ILE A 151 9.28 -14.78 4.31
C ILE A 151 10.53 -14.62 5.17
N ALA A 152 11.66 -14.33 4.53
CA ALA A 152 12.96 -14.14 5.20
C ALA A 152 13.05 -12.76 5.89
N TRP A 153 12.22 -12.55 6.92
CA TRP A 153 12.16 -11.30 7.66
C TRP A 153 13.50 -10.94 8.31
N ARG A 154 13.87 -9.68 8.16
CA ARG A 154 14.98 -9.03 8.84
C ARG A 154 14.43 -7.93 9.73
N PHE A 155 15.11 -7.66 10.84
CA PHE A 155 14.73 -6.62 11.77
C PHE A 155 15.84 -5.57 11.82
N ASN A 156 15.44 -4.30 11.80
CA ASN A 156 16.36 -3.18 11.94
C ASN A 156 15.74 -2.11 12.85
N ARG A 157 16.59 -1.27 13.42
CA ARG A 157 16.18 -0.10 14.20
C ARG A 157 16.82 1.12 13.54
N ASN A 158 16.10 2.24 13.49
CA ASN A 158 16.74 3.46 13.02
C ASN A 158 17.87 3.90 13.98
N ASN A 159 18.91 4.51 13.43
CA ASN A 159 20.18 4.74 14.13
C ASN A 159 20.14 5.90 15.16
N GLY A 160 18.97 6.26 15.68
CA GLY A 160 18.82 7.27 16.73
C GLY A 160 19.08 8.72 16.32
N TRP A 161 19.47 9.01 15.06
CA TRP A 161 19.57 10.38 14.56
C TRP A 161 18.19 11.06 14.66
N GLY A 162 18.11 12.11 15.49
CA GLY A 162 16.86 12.82 15.79
C GLY A 162 15.96 12.19 16.86
N GLY A 163 16.49 11.28 17.71
CA GLY A 163 15.76 10.74 18.88
C GLY A 163 14.68 9.70 18.57
N ARG A 164 14.45 9.39 17.29
CA ARG A 164 13.55 8.32 16.86
C ARG A 164 14.28 6.98 17.00
N ARG A 165 13.64 6.01 17.64
CA ARG A 165 14.19 4.67 17.98
C ARG A 165 13.26 3.53 17.53
N ALA A 166 12.48 3.77 16.48
CA ALA A 166 11.52 2.82 15.95
C ALA A 166 12.21 1.56 15.40
N GLU A 167 11.57 0.43 15.63
CA GLU A 167 11.95 -0.88 15.11
C GLU A 167 11.13 -1.18 13.86
N PHE A 168 11.76 -1.81 12.88
CA PHE A 168 11.16 -2.16 11.61
C PHE A 168 11.46 -3.62 11.28
N ARG A 169 10.49 -4.31 10.70
CA ARG A 169 10.71 -5.57 9.99
C ARG A 169 10.71 -5.32 8.50
N PHE A 170 11.56 -6.02 7.76
CA PHE A 170 11.64 -5.89 6.31
C PHE A 170 12.07 -7.17 5.62
N ALA A 171 11.73 -7.29 4.34
CA ALA A 171 12.19 -8.35 3.44
C ALA A 171 12.39 -7.74 2.05
N TYR A 172 13.25 -8.34 1.23
CA TYR A 172 13.43 -7.94 -0.16
C TYR A 172 12.27 -8.42 -1.03
N PHE A 173 12.02 -7.75 -2.15
CA PHE A 173 10.89 -8.06 -3.03
C PHE A 173 10.90 -9.51 -3.53
N ASP A 174 12.07 -10.07 -3.83
CA ASP A 174 12.27 -11.47 -4.27
C ASP A 174 12.08 -12.51 -3.16
N GLN A 175 11.91 -12.09 -1.91
CA GLN A 175 11.73 -12.98 -0.76
C GLN A 175 10.25 -13.20 -0.43
N PHE A 176 9.33 -12.54 -1.12
CA PHE A 176 7.90 -12.76 -0.95
C PHE A 176 7.44 -13.95 -1.79
N PRO A 177 6.75 -14.94 -1.19
CA PRO A 177 6.09 -16.01 -1.94
C PRO A 177 5.17 -15.43 -3.02
N PRO A 178 5.07 -16.06 -4.20
CA PRO A 178 4.18 -15.59 -5.28
C PRO A 178 2.74 -15.35 -4.81
N GLU A 179 2.21 -16.20 -3.93
CA GLU A 179 0.87 -16.12 -3.36
C GLU A 179 0.61 -14.81 -2.61
N CYS A 180 1.66 -14.20 -2.05
CA CYS A 180 1.59 -12.93 -1.35
C CYS A 180 1.56 -11.74 -2.30
N VAL A 181 2.04 -11.90 -3.52
CA VAL A 181 2.26 -10.81 -4.47
C VAL A 181 1.08 -10.73 -5.43
N VAL A 182 0.43 -9.56 -5.49
CA VAL A 182 -0.66 -9.28 -6.43
C VAL A 182 -0.08 -8.84 -7.77
N ALA A 183 0.86 -7.90 -7.73
CA ALA A 183 1.60 -7.46 -8.90
C ALA A 183 2.96 -6.85 -8.51
N SER A 184 3.91 -6.83 -9.44
CA SER A 184 5.19 -6.14 -9.22
C SER A 184 5.86 -5.68 -10.52
N LYS A 185 6.63 -4.59 -10.42
CA LYS A 185 7.68 -4.19 -11.37
C LYS A 185 9.01 -4.34 -10.65
N TYR A 186 9.60 -5.54 -10.73
CA TYR A 186 10.94 -5.81 -10.20
C TYR A 186 11.65 -6.89 -11.02
N ALA A 187 12.77 -6.49 -11.63
CA ALA A 187 13.94 -7.20 -12.20
C ALA A 187 13.82 -8.57 -12.95
N GLN A 188 12.70 -9.29 -12.90
CA GLN A 188 12.50 -10.55 -13.64
C GLN A 188 11.14 -10.66 -14.33
N TYR A 189 10.30 -9.62 -14.24
CA TYR A 189 8.98 -9.60 -14.84
C TYR A 189 8.68 -8.24 -15.45
N GLU A 190 8.45 -8.21 -16.77
CA GLU A 190 7.63 -7.18 -17.40
C GLU A 190 6.23 -7.32 -16.78
N LEU A 191 5.85 -6.40 -15.88
CA LEU A 191 4.57 -6.40 -15.16
C LEU A 191 4.08 -7.80 -14.76
N TRP A 192 4.58 -8.35 -13.64
CA TRP A 192 4.02 -9.60 -13.14
C TRP A 192 2.66 -9.33 -12.49
N ILE A 193 1.64 -10.07 -12.90
CA ILE A 193 0.30 -10.06 -12.28
C ILE A 193 -0.02 -11.49 -11.88
N ASN A 194 -0.39 -11.71 -10.61
CA ASN A 194 -0.68 -13.05 -10.13
C ASN A 194 -2.12 -13.48 -10.49
N PRO A 195 -2.30 -14.48 -11.39
CA PRO A 195 -3.63 -14.95 -11.76
C PRO A 195 -4.33 -15.73 -10.65
N LEU A 196 -3.64 -16.19 -9.59
CA LEU A 196 -4.26 -16.86 -8.44
C LEU A 196 -5.16 -15.92 -7.62
N PHE A 197 -5.08 -14.61 -7.85
CA PHE A 197 -6.02 -13.63 -7.31
C PHE A 197 -7.40 -13.64 -8.01
N MET A 198 -7.59 -14.49 -9.02
CA MET A 198 -8.80 -14.55 -9.84
C MET A 198 -9.98 -15.25 -9.16
N GLU A 199 -9.81 -16.28 -8.32
CA GLU A 199 -10.97 -17.01 -7.78
C GLU A 199 -10.69 -17.70 -6.43
N HIS A 200 -11.24 -17.13 -5.33
CA HIS A 200 -11.96 -17.95 -4.36
C HIS A 200 -13.45 -17.97 -4.75
N ARG A 201 -13.76 -18.45 -5.96
CA ARG A 201 -15.09 -19.02 -6.16
C ARG A 201 -15.05 -20.41 -5.55
N LYS A 202 -15.76 -20.55 -4.43
CA LYS A 202 -16.23 -21.85 -3.95
C LYS A 202 -16.76 -22.59 -5.18
N ARG A 203 -16.20 -23.75 -5.54
CA ARG A 203 -16.89 -24.65 -6.46
C ARG A 203 -18.24 -24.91 -5.81
N ALA A 204 -19.30 -24.39 -6.40
CA ALA A 204 -20.64 -24.82 -6.07
C ALA A 204 -20.68 -26.30 -6.47
N SER A 205 -20.73 -27.16 -5.45
CA SER A 205 -21.25 -28.52 -5.56
C SER A 205 -22.71 -28.48 -5.99
#